data_AF-A0A1C5AZ63-F1
#
_entry.id   AF-A0A1C5AZ63-F1
#
_cell.length_a   1.000
_cell.length_b   1.000
_cell.length_c   1.000
_cell.angle_alpha   90.00
_cell.angle_beta   90.00
_cell.angle_gamma   90.00
#
_symmetry.space_group_name_H-M   'P 1'
#
loop_
_entity.id
_entity.type
_entity.pdbx_description
1 polymer ?
#
loop_
_entity_poly.entity_id
_entity_poly.type
_entity_poly.pdbx_seq_one_letter_code
_entity_poly.pdbx_strand_id
1 'polypeptide(L)' 'MVVLASAGGNTVPAIARLVQADEGTIRQVIHRFNEMGMASLDPQWAGGRPRRISSDEEQIIVATANTRPEKLGRPFTR' A
#
# COMPACT_ATOMS: atom_id res chain seq x y z
N MET A 1 -9.32 -15.77 -3.72
CA MET A 1 -8.85 -17.16 -3.95
C MET A 1 -8.34 -17.86 -2.69
N VAL A 2 -7.68 -17.17 -1.75
CA VAL A 2 -7.09 -17.77 -0.53
C VAL A 2 -8.07 -18.59 0.30
N VAL A 3 -9.22 -18.01 0.68
CA VAL A 3 -10.22 -18.68 1.55
C VAL A 3 -10.78 -19.95 0.90
N LEU A 4 -11.15 -19.88 -0.37
CA LEU A 4 -11.67 -21.04 -1.11
C LEU A 4 -10.62 -22.15 -1.24
N ALA A 5 -9.36 -21.81 -1.52
CA ALA A 5 -8.29 -22.80 -1.62
C ALA A 5 -8.01 -23.49 -0.26
N SER A 6 -8.06 -22.72 0.83
CA SER A 6 -7.97 -23.25 2.20
C SER A 6 -9.14 -24.19 2.52
N ALA A 7 -10.37 -23.81 2.20
CA ALA A 7 -11.56 -24.65 2.39
C ALA A 7 -11.50 -25.94 1.54
N GLY A 8 -10.85 -25.89 0.37
CA GLY A 8 -10.56 -27.05 -0.46
C GLY A 8 -9.39 -27.92 0.03
N GLY A 9 -8.82 -27.64 1.21
CA GLY A 9 -7.76 -28.44 1.82
C GLY A 9 -6.34 -28.17 1.29
N ASN A 10 -6.13 -27.10 0.53
CA ASN A 10 -4.78 -26.76 0.06
C ASN A 10 -3.92 -26.26 1.22
N THR A 11 -2.64 -26.64 1.21
CA THR A 11 -1.70 -26.21 2.24
C THR A 11 -1.32 -24.73 2.07
N VAL A 12 -0.98 -24.07 3.17
CA VAL A 12 -0.53 -22.67 3.16
C VAL A 12 0.63 -22.42 2.17
N PRO A 13 1.69 -23.26 2.10
CA PRO A 13 2.75 -23.09 1.12
C PRO A 13 2.28 -23.21 -0.34
N ALA A 14 1.30 -24.07 -0.63
CA ALA A 14 0.74 -24.22 -1.98
C ALA A 14 -0.05 -22.98 -2.39
N ILE A 15 -0.88 -22.45 -1.49
CA ILE A 15 -1.64 -21.22 -1.71
C ILE A 15 -0.71 -20.03 -1.91
N ALA A 16 0.32 -19.89 -1.06
CA ALA A 16 1.31 -18.81 -1.13
C ALA A 16 2.02 -18.75 -2.49
N ARG A 17 2.45 -19.90 -3.03
CA ARG A 17 3.04 -19.99 -4.38
C ARG A 17 2.04 -19.60 -5.47
N LEU A 18 0.79 -20.06 -5.36
CA LEU A 18 -0.24 -19.80 -6.36
C LEU A 18 -0.57 -18.30 -6.47
N VAL A 19 -0.66 -17.60 -5.34
CA VAL A 19 -1.02 -16.18 -5.31
C VAL A 19 0.18 -15.23 -5.25
N GLN A 20 1.40 -15.76 -5.31
CA GLN A 20 2.67 -15.03 -5.22
C GLN A 20 2.75 -14.11 -3.98
N ALA A 21 2.36 -14.66 -2.82
CA ALA A 21 2.44 -13.97 -1.53
C ALA A 21 3.29 -14.78 -0.55
N ASP A 22 3.67 -14.16 0.56
CA ASP A 22 4.32 -14.88 1.66
C ASP A 22 3.29 -15.72 2.44
N GLU A 23 3.76 -16.82 3.03
CA GLU A 23 2.91 -17.69 3.83
C GLU A 23 2.31 -17.00 5.08
N GLY A 24 2.99 -15.98 5.62
CA GLY A 24 2.50 -15.19 6.74
C GLY A 24 1.21 -14.44 6.40
N THR A 25 1.20 -13.76 5.25
CA THR A 25 -0.01 -13.11 4.70
C THR A 25 -1.15 -14.11 4.52
N ILE A 26 -0.87 -15.31 4.00
CA ILE A 26 -1.91 -16.35 3.84
C ILE A 26 -2.50 -16.77 5.19
N ARG A 27 -1.66 -17.01 6.21
CA ARG A 27 -2.13 -17.34 7.56
C ARG A 27 -2.97 -16.22 8.15
N GLN A 28 -2.54 -14.96 7.99
CA GLN A 28 -3.31 -13.81 8.47
C GLN A 28 -4.67 -13.69 7.78
N VAL A 29 -4.74 -13.89 6.47
CA VAL A 29 -6.02 -13.86 5.73
C VAL A 29 -6.96 -14.96 6.21
N ILE A 30 -6.47 -16.19 6.39
CA ILE A 30 -7.28 -17.32 6.88
C ILE A 30 -7.74 -17.05 8.32
N HIS A 31 -6.85 -16.59 9.19
CA HIS A 31 -7.17 -16.27 10.58
C HIS A 31 -8.24 -15.17 10.65
N ARG A 32 -8.03 -14.07 9.93
CA ARG A 32 -8.96 -12.95 9.84
C ARG A 32 -10.35 -13.39 9.32
N PHE A 33 -10.38 -14.31 8.35
CA PHE A 33 -11.62 -14.90 7.85
C PHE A 33 -12.30 -15.79 8.88
N ASN A 34 -11.55 -16.60 9.63
CA ASN A 34 -12.12 -17.46 10.67
C ASN A 34 -12.71 -16.64 11.84
N GLU A 35 -12.16 -15.45 12.11
CA GLU A 35 -12.66 -14.56 13.17
C GLU A 35 -13.89 -13.75 12.73
N MET A 36 -13.88 -13.18 11.51
CA MET A 36 -14.90 -12.21 11.07
C MET A 36 -15.81 -12.72 9.95
N GLY A 37 -15.56 -13.92 9.43
CA GLY A 37 -16.30 -14.47 8.29
C GLY A 37 -16.16 -13.59 7.03
N MET A 38 -17.26 -13.46 6.29
CA MET A 38 -17.29 -12.72 5.02
C MET A 38 -16.94 -11.23 5.19
N ALA A 39 -17.18 -10.62 6.34
CA ALA A 39 -16.82 -9.23 6.62
C ALA A 39 -15.30 -8.97 6.54
N SER A 40 -14.46 -10.01 6.67
CA SER A 40 -13.01 -9.90 6.48
C SER A 40 -12.60 -9.62 5.03
N LEU A 41 -13.47 -9.96 4.07
CA LEU A 41 -13.24 -9.83 2.64
C LEU A 41 -13.68 -8.47 2.10
N ASP A 42 -14.41 -7.71 2.91
CA ASP A 42 -14.83 -6.38 2.51
C ASP A 42 -13.61 -5.46 2.40
N PRO A 43 -13.35 -4.89 1.20
CA PRO A 43 -12.26 -3.96 1.02
C PRO A 43 -12.49 -2.73 1.91
N GLN A 44 -11.54 -2.44 2.79
CA GLN A 44 -11.48 -1.15 3.47
C GLN A 44 -10.95 -0.12 2.48
N TRP A 45 -11.86 0.41 1.65
CA TRP A 45 -11.57 1.55 0.78
C TRP A 45 -11.34 2.79 1.64
N ALA A 46 -10.14 2.91 2.21
CA ALA A 46 -9.66 4.17 2.74
C ALA A 46 -9.09 4.94 1.54
N GLY A 47 -9.61 6.15 1.28
CA GLY A 47 -9.10 7.07 0.26
C GLY A 47 -7.71 7.61 0.62
N GLY A 48 -6.74 6.70 0.77
CA GLY A 48 -5.39 6.97 1.23
C GLY A 48 -5.34 7.78 2.53
N ARG A 49 -4.14 8.27 2.84
CA ARG A 49 -4.00 9.39 3.77
C ARG A 49 -4.55 10.64 3.08
N PRO A 50 -5.34 11.49 3.76
CA PRO A 50 -5.75 12.78 3.21
C PRO A 50 -4.56 13.54 2.62
N ARG A 51 -4.76 14.17 1.45
CA ARG A 51 -3.72 14.98 0.82
C ARG A 51 -3.30 16.09 1.78
N ARG A 52 -1.99 16.19 2.01
CA ARG A 52 -1.40 17.25 2.84
C ARG A 52 -0.92 18.44 2.03
N ILE A 53 -0.78 18.26 0.72
CA ILE A 53 -0.23 19.22 -0.23
C ILE A 53 -1.35 19.51 -1.23
N SER A 54 -1.70 20.79 -1.33
CA SER A 54 -2.60 21.31 -2.36
C SER A 54 -1.92 21.34 -3.72
N SER A 55 -2.71 21.43 -4.80
CA SER A 55 -2.16 21.53 -6.16
C SER A 55 -1.28 22.77 -6.36
N ASP A 56 -1.56 23.86 -5.64
CA ASP A 56 -0.75 25.08 -5.69
C ASP A 56 0.60 24.88 -4.99
N GLU A 57 0.60 24.23 -3.82
CA GLU A 57 1.84 23.86 -3.13
C GLU A 57 2.68 22.87 -3.94
N GLU A 58 2.05 21.93 -4.65
CA GLU A 58 2.73 21.02 -5.56
C GLU A 58 3.45 21.79 -6.69
N GLN A 59 2.79 22.78 -7.28
CA GLN A 59 3.42 23.66 -8.29
C GLN A 59 4.61 24.44 -7.72
N ILE A 60 4.50 24.95 -6.48
CA ILE A 60 5.60 25.65 -5.81
C ILE A 60 6.78 24.72 -5.56
N ILE A 61 6.53 23.48 -5.11
CA ILE A 61 7.57 22.48 -4.88
C ILE A 61 8.28 22.16 -6.20
N VAL A 62 7.53 21.91 -7.28
CA VAL A 62 8.08 21.61 -8.61
C VAL A 62 8.90 22.80 -9.14
N ALA A 63 8.38 24.02 -9.05
CA ALA A 63 9.09 25.22 -9.48
C ALA A 63 10.40 25.43 -8.69
N THR A 64 10.35 25.23 -7.37
CA THR A 64 11.50 25.35 -6.48
C THR A 64 12.56 24.29 -6.80
N ALA A 65 12.15 23.03 -6.98
CA ALA A 65 13.04 21.92 -7.30
C ALA A 65 13.75 22.09 -8.66
N ASN A 66 13.07 22.69 -9.64
CA ASN A 66 13.63 22.95 -10.97
C ASN A 66 14.46 24.24 -11.04
N THR A 67 14.37 25.11 -10.03
CA THR A 67 15.13 26.36 -10.01
C THR A 67 16.57 26.07 -9.60
N ARG A 68 17.55 26.61 -10.34
CA ARG A 68 18.96 26.50 -9.97
C ARG A 68 19.17 27.06 -8.54
N PRO A 69 19.85 26.35 -7.63
CA PRO A 69 20.00 26.78 -6.24
C PRO A 69 20.55 28.21 -6.10
N GLU A 70 21.52 28.60 -6.92
CA GLU A 70 22.09 29.96 -6.93
C GLU A 70 21.06 31.07 -7.20
N LYS A 71 19.97 30.76 -7.93
CA LYS A 71 18.91 31.73 -8.25
C LYS A 71 17.93 31.94 -7.09
N LEU A 72 18.00 31.14 -6.03
CA LEU A 72 17.09 31.21 -4.88
C LEU A 72 17.53 32.25 -3.83
N GLY A 73 18.69 32.91 -4.00
CA GLY A 73 19.17 33.96 -3.09
C GLY A 73 19.47 33.47 -1.67
N ARG A 74 19.70 32.17 -1.50
CA ARG A 74 20.06 31.51 -0.24
C ARG A 74 21.54 31.09 -0.31
N PRO A 75 22.20 30.82 0.84
CA PRO A 75 23.60 30.40 0.88
C PRO A 75 23.77 28.96 0.38
N PHE A 76 23.42 28.71 -0.88
CA PHE A 76 23.72 27.48 -1.57
C PHE A 76 25.16 27.52 -2.06
N THR A 77 25.89 26.42 -1.87
CA THR A 77 27.24 26.25 -2.37
C THR A 77 27.22 26.31 -3.91
N ARG A 78 28.18 27.05 -4.48
CA ARG A 78 28.37 27.18 -5.93
C ARG A 78 29.01 25.92 -6.51
#